data_AF-A0A318DZB0-F1
#
_entry.id   AF-A0A318DZB0-F1
#
_cell.length_a   1.000
_cell.length_b   1.000
_cell.length_c   1.000
_cell.angle_alpha   90.00
_cell.angle_beta   90.00
_cell.angle_gamma   90.00
#
_symmetry.space_group_name_H-M   'P 1'
#
loop_
_entity.id
_entity.type
_entity.pdbx_description
1 polymer ?
#
loop_
_entity_poly.entity_id
_entity_poly.type
_entity_poly.pdbx_seq_one_letter_code
_entity_poly.pdbx_strand_id
1 'polypeptide(L)'
;MNDKVKDALGGIVIEIPSGDAINKAEKVNPETGEIVRKAHRVQLCYVHLPDHKYPKEMLRLVAKGESPLPAGDYTLDVSKLFANFSWGRIEFSLRDLVPLAQGVRKVA
;
A
#
# COMPACT_ATOMS: atom_id res chain seq x y z
N MET A 1 26.91 -1.21 1.76
CA MET A 1 25.45 -1.36 1.88
C MET A 1 24.90 -1.33 0.45
N ASN A 2 24.48 -2.50 -0.05
CA ASN A 2 24.38 -2.85 -1.48
C ASN A 2 23.50 -1.90 -2.31
N ASP A 3 24.03 -1.37 -3.41
CA ASP A 3 23.32 -0.54 -4.39
C ASP A 3 22.04 -1.23 -4.91
N LYS A 4 22.05 -2.57 -5.00
CA LYS A 4 20.88 -3.40 -5.37
C LYS A 4 19.66 -3.26 -4.44
N VAL A 5 19.86 -2.98 -3.15
CA VAL A 5 18.73 -2.83 -2.20
C VAL A 5 18.08 -1.46 -2.37
N LYS A 6 18.86 -0.42 -2.66
CA LYS A 6 18.34 0.91 -2.98
C LYS A 6 17.59 0.90 -4.31
N ASP A 7 18.11 0.20 -5.31
CA ASP A 7 17.45 0.05 -6.61
C ASP A 7 16.13 -0.74 -6.50
N ALA A 8 16.10 -1.81 -5.69
CA ALA A 8 14.90 -2.62 -5.49
C ALA A 8 13.76 -1.87 -4.77
N LEU A 9 14.07 -1.05 -3.76
CA LEU A 9 13.07 -0.22 -3.06
C LEU A 9 12.68 1.03 -3.86
N GLY A 10 13.63 1.62 -4.60
CA GLY A 10 13.38 2.76 -5.48
C GLY A 10 12.53 2.43 -6.71
N GLY A 11 12.37 1.14 -7.04
CA GLY A 11 11.54 0.66 -8.15
C GLY A 11 10.12 0.26 -7.77
N ILE A 12 9.72 0.33 -6.49
CA ILE A 12 8.32 0.06 -6.10
C ILE A 12 7.48 1.29 -6.40
N VAL A 13 6.58 1.15 -7.37
CA VAL A 13 5.59 2.18 -7.74
C VAL A 13 4.21 1.70 -7.32
N ILE A 14 3.48 2.56 -6.63
CA ILE A 14 2.11 2.29 -6.18
C ILE A 14 1.21 3.25 -6.94
N GLU A 15 0.46 2.70 -7.89
CA GLU A 15 -0.51 3.45 -8.68
C GLU A 15 -1.85 3.44 -7.96
N ILE A 16 -2.43 4.63 -7.79
CA ILE A 16 -3.79 4.80 -7.29
C ILE A 16 -4.65 5.20 -8.49
N PRO A 17 -5.57 4.32 -8.94
CA PRO A 17 -6.45 4.62 -10.06
C PRO A 17 -7.46 5.71 -9.69
N SER A 18 -8.11 6.30 -10.69
CA SER A 18 -9.26 7.18 -10.47
C SER A 18 -10.38 6.38 -9.79
N GLY A 19 -10.66 6.68 -8.53
CA GLY A 19 -11.70 6.03 -7.75
C GLY A 19 -11.72 6.49 -6.30
N ASP A 20 -12.90 6.42 -5.70
CA ASP A 20 -13.11 6.76 -4.30
C ASP A 20 -12.76 5.59 -3.37
N ALA A 21 -12.49 5.91 -2.10
CA ALA A 21 -12.42 4.87 -1.07
C ALA A 21 -13.81 4.28 -0.81
N ILE A 22 -13.92 2.96 -0.92
CA ILE A 22 -15.13 2.20 -0.65
C ILE A 22 -15.20 1.82 0.83
N ASN A 23 -16.40 1.81 1.40
CA ASN A 23 -16.62 1.23 2.72
C ASN A 23 -16.63 -0.30 2.59
N LYS A 24 -15.65 -0.97 3.19
CA LYS A 24 -15.66 -2.43 3.34
C LYS A 24 -16.06 -2.77 4.77
N ALA A 25 -17.18 -3.45 4.91
CA ALA A 25 -17.66 -3.92 6.21
C ALA A 25 -17.43 -5.43 6.27
N GLU A 26 -16.49 -5.88 7.11
CA GLU A 26 -16.49 -7.30 7.49
C GLU A 26 -15.69 -7.54 8.76
N LYS A 27 -16.41 -7.90 9.83
CA LYS A 27 -15.86 -8.77 10.86
C LYS A 27 -16.99 -9.59 11.44
N VAL A 28 -17.02 -10.87 11.07
CA VAL A 28 -17.76 -11.87 11.83
C VAL A 28 -16.87 -12.22 13.01
N ASN A 29 -17.37 -12.11 14.23
CA ASN A 29 -16.68 -12.62 15.39
C ASN A 29 -16.64 -14.16 15.25
N PRO A 30 -15.45 -14.77 15.09
CA PRO A 30 -15.35 -16.21 14.86
C PRO A 30 -15.81 -17.04 16.08
N GLU A 31 -15.84 -16.46 17.28
CA GLU A 31 -16.26 -17.14 18.51
C GLU A 31 -17.77 -17.05 18.74
N THR A 32 -18.42 -15.97 18.31
CA THR A 32 -19.86 -15.73 18.55
C THR A 32 -20.73 -15.77 17.30
N GLY A 33 -20.13 -15.84 16.10
CA GLY A 33 -20.84 -15.69 14.81
C GLY A 33 -21.42 -14.29 14.58
N GLU A 34 -21.20 -13.36 15.51
CA GLU A 34 -21.83 -12.05 15.51
C GLU A 34 -21.13 -11.12 14.50
N ILE A 35 -21.91 -10.44 13.66
CA ILE A 35 -21.36 -9.46 12.71
C ILE A 35 -20.99 -8.21 13.50
N VAL A 36 -19.76 -8.14 13.99
CA VAL A 36 -19.16 -6.92 14.52
C VAL A 36 -18.92 -6.00 13.31
N ARG A 37 -19.91 -5.19 12.95
CA ARG A 37 -19.81 -4.18 11.87
C ARG A 37 -18.72 -3.14 12.18
N LYS A 38 -17.46 -3.47 11.93
CA LYS A 38 -16.40 -2.48 11.77
C LYS A 38 -16.29 -2.18 10.28
N ALA A 39 -16.98 -1.11 9.88
CA ALA A 39 -16.79 -0.54 8.55
C ALA A 39 -15.41 0.12 8.50
N HIS A 40 -14.55 -0.40 7.64
CA HIS A 40 -13.27 0.20 7.32
C HIS A 40 -13.33 0.79 5.92
N ARG A 41 -12.81 2.00 5.76
CA ARG A 41 -12.66 2.59 4.42
C ARG A 41 -11.41 1.98 3.79
N VAL A 42 -11.53 1.49 2.57
CA VAL A 42 -10.41 0.97 1.80
C VAL A 42 -10.38 1.62 0.42
N GLN A 43 -9.19 1.75 -0.14
CA GLN A 43 -8.97 2.29 -1.48
C GLN A 43 -8.17 1.28 -2.29
N LEU A 44 -8.56 1.09 -3.55
CA LEU A 44 -7.84 0.23 -4.49
C LEU A 44 -6.48 0.85 -4.84
N CYS A 45 -5.45 0.03 -4.96
CA CYS A 45 -4.14 0.43 -5.46
C CYS A 45 -3.48 -0.73 -6.22
N TYR A 46 -2.59 -0.39 -7.14
CA TYR A 46 -1.82 -1.32 -7.96
C TYR A 46 -0.35 -1.18 -7.62
N VAL A 47 0.26 -2.24 -7.09
CA VAL A 47 1.67 -2.27 -6.72
C VAL A 47 2.49 -2.85 -7.88
N HIS A 48 3.30 -2.01 -8.49
CA HIS A 48 4.26 -2.38 -9.52
C HIS A 48 5.58 -2.76 -8.84
N LEU A 49 6.01 -4.00 -9.07
CA LEU A 49 7.28 -4.53 -8.56
C LEU A 49 8.26 -4.67 -9.74
N PRO A 50 9.55 -4.32 -9.57
CA PRO A 50 10.51 -4.29 -10.68
C PRO A 50 10.64 -5.57 -11.50
N ASP A 51 10.45 -6.73 -10.88
CA ASP A 51 10.59 -8.04 -11.52
C ASP A 51 9.24 -8.68 -11.93
N HIS A 52 8.15 -7.91 -11.87
CA HIS A 52 6.80 -8.42 -12.16
C HIS A 52 6.19 -7.73 -13.37
N LYS A 53 5.87 -8.53 -14.40
CA LYS A 53 5.22 -8.07 -15.65
C LYS A 53 3.85 -7.40 -15.46
N TYR A 54 3.16 -7.70 -14.36
CA TYR A 54 1.83 -7.15 -14.07
C TYR A 54 1.76 -6.64 -12.63
N PRO A 55 1.10 -5.51 -12.38
CA PRO A 55 0.93 -4.99 -11.04
C PRO A 55 0.11 -5.94 -10.18
N LYS A 56 0.37 -5.91 -8.88
CA LYS A 56 -0.45 -6.60 -7.87
C LYS A 56 -1.54 -5.67 -7.39
N GLU A 57 -2.79 -6.08 -7.59
CA GLU A 57 -3.94 -5.40 -7.01
C GLU A 57 -3.96 -5.58 -5.49
N MET A 58 -4.06 -4.48 -4.76
CA MET A 58 -4.09 -4.45 -3.31
C MET A 58 -5.11 -3.42 -2.79
N LEU A 59 -5.59 -3.64 -1.57
CA LEU A 59 -6.47 -2.69 -0.88
C LEU A 59 -5.68 -1.97 0.21
N ARG A 60 -5.57 -0.64 0.07
CA ARG A 60 -5.05 0.25 1.11
C ARG A 60 -6.16 0.56 2.10
N LEU A 61 -5.85 0.50 3.40
CA LEU A 61 -6.76 1.01 4.43
C LEU A 61 -6.70 2.53 4.50
N VAL A 62 -7.85 3.20 4.50
CA VAL A 62 -7.99 4.64 4.73
C VAL A 62 -8.43 4.85 6.18
N ALA A 63 -7.64 5.58 6.96
CA ALA A 63 -7.94 5.79 8.37
C ALA A 63 -9.21 6.64 8.56
N LYS A 64 -9.81 6.55 9.76
CA LYS A 64 -10.99 7.37 10.09
C LYS A 64 -10.59 8.85 10.12
N GLY A 65 -11.27 9.67 9.33
CA GLY A 65 -10.96 11.10 9.18
C GLY A 65 -9.90 11.41 8.12
N GLU A 66 -9.30 10.38 7.50
CA GLU A 66 -8.38 10.54 6.38
C GLU A 66 -9.16 10.60 5.06
N SER A 67 -8.74 11.50 4.16
CA SER A 67 -9.24 11.52 2.79
C SER A 67 -8.58 10.42 1.96
N PRO A 68 -9.28 9.83 0.98
CA PRO A 68 -8.66 8.96 -0.01
C PRO A 68 -7.54 9.72 -0.72
N LEU A 69 -6.47 9.01 -1.09
CA LEU A 69 -5.40 9.62 -1.86
C LEU A 69 -5.91 9.93 -3.27
N PRO A 70 -5.55 11.08 -3.87
CA PRO A 70 -5.90 11.37 -5.25
C PRO A 70 -5.20 10.39 -6.20
N ALA A 71 -5.80 10.20 -7.38
CA ALA A 71 -5.23 9.34 -8.41
C ALA A 71 -3.83 9.82 -8.82
N GLY A 72 -2.92 8.87 -9.01
CA GLY A 72 -1.53 9.17 -9.35
C GLY A 72 -0.56 8.07 -8.93
N ASP A 73 0.71 8.32 -9.17
CA ASP A 73 1.79 7.42 -8.79
C ASP A 73 2.41 7.84 -7.45
N TYR A 74 2.59 6.86 -6.59
CA TYR A 74 3.16 7.00 -5.25
C TYR A 74 4.31 6.03 -5.07
N THR A 75 5.11 6.26 -4.03
CA THR A 75 6.10 5.31 -3.56
C THR A 75 6.06 5.22 -2.03
N LEU A 76 6.81 4.27 -1.50
CA LEU A 76 6.92 4.05 -0.06
C LEU A 76 7.79 5.13 0.58
N ASP A 77 7.35 5.65 1.73
CA ASP A 77 8.26 6.40 2.60
C ASP A 77 9.24 5.42 3.27
N VAL A 78 10.49 5.41 2.80
CA VAL A 78 11.55 4.52 3.31
C VAL A 78 11.79 4.75 4.81
N SER A 79 11.51 5.94 5.34
CA SER A 79 11.64 6.24 6.78
C SER A 79 10.59 5.53 7.65
N LYS A 80 9.53 4.98 7.04
CA LYS A 80 8.44 4.26 7.70
C LYS A 80 8.53 2.75 7.57
N LEU A 81 9.57 2.23 6.91
CA LEU A 81 9.87 0.80 6.90
C LEU A 81 10.25 0.34 8.31
N PHE A 82 9.76 -0.82 8.71
CA PHE A 82 10.10 -1.40 10.01
C PHE A 82 10.53 -2.85 9.87
N ALA A 83 11.43 -3.30 10.75
CA ALA A 83 11.87 -4.67 10.79
C ALA A 83 10.92 -5.50 11.66
N ASN A 84 10.36 -6.57 11.08
CA ASN A 84 9.67 -7.60 11.84
C ASN A 84 10.68 -8.69 12.24
N PHE A 85 11.13 -8.62 13.50
CA PHE A 85 12.17 -9.49 14.04
C PHE A 85 11.73 -10.94 14.25
N SER A 86 10.42 -11.23 14.25
CA SER A 86 9.92 -12.59 14.39
C SER A 86 10.23 -13.46 13.16
N TRP A 87 10.44 -12.85 11.99
CA TRP A 87 10.67 -13.55 10.73
C TRP A 87 11.88 -13.01 9.93
N GLY A 88 12.61 -12.03 10.49
CA GLY A 88 13.76 -11.41 9.84
C GLY A 88 13.42 -10.67 8.54
N ARG A 89 12.23 -10.07 8.45
CA ARG A 89 11.75 -9.37 7.23
C ARG A 89 11.59 -7.87 7.47
N ILE A 90 11.81 -7.08 6.43
CA ILE A 90 11.41 -5.68 6.40
C ILE A 90 9.96 -5.63 5.91
N GLU A 91 9.11 -4.94 6.66
CA GLU A 91 7.71 -4.73 6.36
C GLU A 91 7.43 -3.25 6.12
N PHE A 92 6.38 -2.99 5.35
CA PHE A 92 5.92 -1.66 5.04
C PHE A 92 4.39 -1.57 5.09
N SER A 93 3.91 -0.36 5.29
CA SER A 93 2.49 -0.03 5.35
C SER A 93 2.10 0.72 4.09
N LEU A 94 1.00 0.31 3.45
CA LEU A 94 0.41 1.08 2.35
C LEU A 94 -0.30 2.36 2.82
N ARG A 95 -0.29 2.69 4.12
CA ARG A 95 -0.85 3.96 4.62
C ARG A 95 0.08 5.13 4.35
N ASP A 96 1.38 4.93 4.49
CA ASP A 96 2.34 6.03 4.51
C ASP A 96 3.00 6.17 3.13
N LEU A 97 2.19 6.57 2.14
CA LEU A 97 2.62 6.75 0.77
C LEU A 97 2.96 8.21 0.50
N VAL A 98 4.04 8.43 -0.25
CA VAL A 98 4.44 9.77 -0.72
C VAL A 98 4.28 9.87 -2.23
N PRO A 99 3.85 11.02 -2.77
CA PRO A 99 3.77 11.21 -4.22
C PRO A 99 5.12 10.91 -4.87
N LEU A 100 5.11 10.14 -5.95
CA LEU A 100 6.30 9.93 -6.76
C LEU A 100 6.62 11.25 -7.46
N ALA A 101 7.79 11.84 -7.18
CA ALA A 101 8.17 13.11 -7.76
C ALA A 101 8.12 13.03 -9.31
N GLN A 102 7.48 14.01 -9.95
CA GLN A 102 7.42 14.10 -11.42
C GLN A 102 8.85 14.19 -11.97
N GLY A 103 9.32 13.11 -12.59
CA GLY A 103 10.71 12.97 -13.04
C GLY A 103 11.33 11.60 -12.74
N VAL A 104 10.74 10.81 -11.83
CA VAL A 104 11.12 9.40 -11.66
C VAL A 104 10.47 8.60 -12.80
N ARG A 105 11.30 8.04 -13.70
CA ARG A 105 10.82 7.22 -14.83
C ARG A 105 10.03 6.03 -14.28
N LYS A 106 8.78 5.85 -14.73
CA LYS A 106 8.06 4.59 -14.56
C LYS A 106 8.90 3.47 -15.18
N VAL A 107 9.28 2.49 -14.38
CA VAL A 107 9.92 1.27 -14.89
C VAL A 107 8.80 0.35 -15.37
N ALA A 108 8.86 -0.08 -16.62
CA ALA A 108 7.85 -0.90 -17.29
C ALA A 108 7.92 -2.37 -16.89
#